data_AF-A0A2D6ESV0-F1
#
_entry.id   AF-A0A2D6ESV0-F1
#
_cell.length_a   1.000
_cell.length_b   1.000
_cell.length_c   1.000
_cell.angle_alpha   90.00
_cell.angle_beta   90.00
_cell.angle_gamma   90.00
#
_symmetry.space_group_name_H-M   'P 1'
#
loop_
_entity.id
_entity.type
_entity.pdbx_description
1 polymer ?
#
loop_
_entity_poly.entity_id
_entity_poly.type
_entity_poly.pdbx_seq_one_letter_code
_entity_poly.pdbx_strand_id
1 'polypeptide(L)'
;MEGGSLGWSLDTVTDSLVNHLSKGGEARKGLPGCTYRRAPGEMWLSRFEMGKNVIVINNGHRGFVYAGKKKSRKLWYISRLLCKGPVLHNFPGLQTGALLKRMIELSMAMEEHLK
;
A
#
# COMPACT_ATOMS: atom_id res chain seq x y z
N MET A 1 26.34 26.86 -9.54
CA MET A 1 25.24 26.51 -10.46
C MET A 1 24.74 25.13 -10.06
N GLU A 2 23.62 25.17 -9.35
CA GLU A 2 22.59 24.15 -9.08
C GLU A 2 22.98 22.66 -9.02
N GLY A 3 23.29 22.20 -7.80
CA GLY A 3 23.06 20.81 -7.43
C GLY A 3 21.58 20.61 -7.13
N GLY A 4 20.83 20.15 -8.13
CA GLY A 4 19.40 19.87 -8.02
C GLY A 4 19.15 18.69 -7.09
N SER A 5 18.88 18.98 -5.81
CA SER A 5 18.20 18.07 -4.91
C SER A 5 16.87 17.70 -5.58
N LEU A 6 16.76 16.48 -6.11
CA LEU A 6 15.48 15.89 -6.46
C LEU A 6 14.75 15.53 -5.16
N GLY A 7 14.44 16.55 -4.36
CA GLY A 7 13.56 16.45 -3.22
C GLY A 7 12.16 16.18 -3.75
N TRP A 8 11.81 14.91 -3.92
CA TRP A 8 10.44 14.54 -4.21
C TRP A 8 9.59 14.97 -3.02
N SER A 9 8.80 16.03 -3.21
CA SER A 9 7.83 16.47 -2.21
C SER A 9 6.92 15.30 -1.86
N LEU A 10 6.65 15.10 -0.56
CA LEU A 10 5.71 14.10 -0.06
C LEU A 10 4.37 14.17 -0.81
N ASP A 11 3.98 15.37 -1.26
CA ASP A 11 2.78 15.59 -2.06
C ASP A 11 2.85 14.92 -3.43
N THR A 12 4.00 15.02 -4.13
CA THR A 12 4.28 14.38 -5.42
C THR A 12 4.39 12.87 -5.29
N VAL A 13 5.02 12.38 -4.21
CA VAL A 13 5.08 10.93 -3.91
C VAL A 13 3.69 10.39 -3.63
N THR A 14 2.86 11.13 -2.88
CA THR A 14 1.48 10.73 -2.56
C THR A 14 0.61 10.69 -3.81
N ASP A 15 0.67 11.72 -4.66
CA ASP A 15 -0.13 11.77 -5.88
C ASP A 15 0.34 10.71 -6.88
N SER A 16 1.67 10.52 -7.04
CA SER A 16 2.23 9.49 -7.90
C SER A 16 1.91 8.08 -7.43
N LEU A 17 2.13 7.73 -6.14
CA LEU A 17 1.77 6.40 -5.61
C LEU A 17 0.27 6.15 -5.72
N VAL A 18 -0.56 7.10 -5.29
CA VAL A 18 -2.02 6.93 -5.35
C VAL A 18 -2.50 6.82 -6.80
N ASN A 19 -1.94 7.58 -7.73
CA ASN A 19 -2.33 7.57 -9.14
C ASN A 19 -1.79 6.32 -9.87
N HIS A 20 -0.58 5.87 -9.58
CA HIS A 20 0.02 4.65 -10.11
C HIS A 20 -0.66 3.39 -9.57
N LEU A 21 -1.15 3.44 -8.33
CA LEU A 21 -1.97 2.38 -7.75
C LEU A 21 -3.42 2.41 -8.26
N SER A 22 -3.98 3.60 -8.55
CA SER A 22 -5.37 3.77 -9.03
C SER A 22 -5.55 3.38 -10.50
N LYS A 23 -4.47 3.38 -11.31
CA LYS A 23 -4.45 2.87 -12.70
C LYS A 23 -4.38 1.32 -12.76
N GLY A 24 -5.20 0.64 -11.96
CA GLY A 24 -5.31 -0.81 -11.98
C GLY A 24 -6.09 -1.30 -13.22
N GLY A 25 -5.37 -1.80 -14.22
CA GLY A 25 -5.99 -2.35 -15.42
C GLY A 25 -4.99 -2.91 -16.42
N GLU A 26 -4.20 -3.90 -16.01
CA GLU A 26 -3.65 -4.96 -16.87
C GLU A 26 -2.82 -5.89 -15.99
N ALA A 27 -2.94 -7.20 -16.21
CA ALA A 27 -2.21 -8.25 -15.50
C ALA A 27 -0.70 -8.22 -15.87
N ARG A 28 -0.02 -7.12 -15.57
CA ARG A 28 1.43 -6.99 -15.73
C ARG A 28 2.07 -7.54 -14.47
N LYS A 29 3.04 -8.45 -14.63
CA LYS A 29 3.96 -8.86 -13.56
C LYS A 29 4.57 -7.59 -12.95
N GLY A 30 4.15 -7.21 -11.74
CA GLY A 30 4.49 -5.93 -11.11
C GLY A 30 3.73 -5.68 -9.81
N LEU A 31 4.02 -4.55 -9.17
CA LEU A 31 3.37 -4.10 -7.93
C LEU A 31 1.83 -4.10 -8.11
N PRO A 32 1.07 -4.59 -7.12
CA PRO A 32 -0.38 -4.66 -7.23
C PRO A 32 -1.00 -3.27 -7.31
N GLY A 33 -2.07 -3.15 -8.08
CA GLY A 33 -2.91 -1.95 -8.05
C GLY A 33 -3.64 -1.79 -6.71
N CYS A 34 -4.19 -0.61 -6.45
CA CYS A 34 -5.03 -0.33 -5.28
C CYS A 34 -6.37 0.27 -5.71
N THR A 35 -7.45 -0.21 -5.11
CA THR A 35 -8.77 0.41 -5.24
C THR A 35 -9.44 0.51 -3.88
N TYR A 36 -10.51 1.29 -3.79
CA TYR A 36 -11.27 1.51 -2.56
C TYR A 36 -12.67 0.93 -2.67
N ARG A 37 -13.12 0.28 -1.60
CA ARG A 37 -14.52 -0.11 -1.43
C ARG A 37 -15.02 0.41 -0.09
N ARG A 38 -16.18 1.08 -0.10
CA ARG A 38 -16.82 1.56 1.12
C ARG A 38 -17.65 0.45 1.75
N ALA A 39 -17.20 -0.05 2.88
CA ALA A 39 -17.91 -1.07 3.65
C ALA A 39 -17.82 -0.76 5.17
N PRO A 40 -18.56 0.27 5.65
CA PRO A 40 -18.61 0.59 7.07
C PRO A 40 -19.25 -0.57 7.86
N GLY A 41 -18.82 -0.78 9.10
CA GLY A 41 -19.27 -1.89 9.95
C GLY A 41 -18.51 -3.20 9.72
N GLU A 42 -17.89 -3.38 8.56
CA GLU A 42 -17.03 -4.53 8.28
C GLU A 42 -15.67 -4.43 8.99
N MET A 43 -15.16 -5.57 9.48
CA MET A 43 -13.90 -5.64 10.24
C MET A 43 -12.64 -5.75 9.37
N TRP A 44 -12.77 -6.07 8.09
CA TRP A 44 -11.61 -6.24 7.20
C TRP A 44 -11.04 -4.87 6.77
N LEU A 45 -9.70 -4.76 6.78
CA LEU A 45 -8.97 -3.53 6.44
C LEU A 45 -8.67 -3.41 4.95
N SER A 46 -8.16 -4.51 4.37
CA SER A 46 -7.90 -4.65 2.94
C SER A 46 -8.07 -6.12 2.55
N ARG A 47 -8.28 -6.37 1.26
CA ARG A 47 -8.31 -7.71 0.65
C ARG A 47 -7.42 -7.71 -0.59
N PHE A 48 -6.81 -8.84 -0.88
CA PHE A 48 -6.02 -9.00 -2.09
C PHE A 48 -6.79 -9.88 -3.08
N GLU A 49 -7.17 -9.28 -4.21
CA GLU A 49 -7.88 -9.93 -5.31
C GLU A 49 -6.83 -10.50 -6.28
N MET A 50 -6.38 -11.73 -6.01
CA MET A 50 -5.30 -12.41 -6.74
C MET A 50 -5.50 -12.37 -8.26
N GLY A 51 -6.72 -12.70 -8.73
CA GLY A 51 -7.04 -12.77 -10.16
C GLY A 51 -6.94 -11.43 -10.90
N LYS A 52 -6.89 -10.30 -10.17
CA LYS A 52 -6.76 -8.96 -10.75
C LYS A 52 -5.44 -8.29 -10.37
N ASN A 53 -4.62 -8.90 -9.50
CA ASN A 53 -3.46 -8.28 -8.87
C ASN A 53 -3.79 -6.91 -8.25
N VAL A 54 -4.91 -6.81 -7.51
CA VAL A 54 -5.39 -5.56 -6.91
C VAL A 54 -5.64 -5.73 -5.42
N ILE A 55 -5.21 -4.74 -4.63
CA ILE A 55 -5.54 -4.60 -3.21
C ILE A 55 -6.76 -3.69 -3.09
N VAL A 56 -7.84 -4.22 -2.51
CA VAL A 56 -9.07 -3.47 -2.22
C VAL A 56 -8.99 -2.99 -0.77
N ILE A 57 -8.95 -1.68 -0.55
CA ILE A 57 -8.94 -1.06 0.79
C ILE A 57 -10.36 -0.73 1.22
N ASN A 58 -10.72 -1.10 2.46
CA ASN A 58 -11.98 -0.68 3.06
C ASN A 58 -11.90 0.79 3.50
N ASN A 59 -12.36 1.72 2.66
CA ASN A 59 -12.35 3.14 3.02
C ASN A 59 -13.47 3.52 4.02
N GLY A 60 -14.39 2.60 4.32
CA GLY A 60 -15.42 2.76 5.37
C GLY A 60 -14.98 2.28 6.75
N HIS A 61 -13.83 1.60 6.86
CA HIS A 61 -13.33 1.10 8.13
C HIS A 61 -12.87 2.25 9.04
N ARG A 62 -13.17 2.19 10.35
CA ARG A 62 -12.83 3.24 11.34
C ARG A 62 -11.36 3.64 11.33
N GLY A 63 -10.47 2.68 11.11
CA GLY A 63 -9.03 2.89 11.01
C GLY A 63 -8.63 3.74 9.80
N PHE A 64 -9.27 3.52 8.64
CA PHE A 64 -9.02 4.32 7.44
C PHE A 64 -9.53 5.74 7.62
N VAL A 65 -10.73 5.91 8.17
CA VAL A 65 -11.31 7.22 8.47
C VAL A 65 -10.44 8.00 9.47
N TYR A 66 -9.97 7.34 10.53
CA TYR A 66 -9.06 7.94 11.49
C TYR A 66 -7.70 8.30 10.87
N ALA A 67 -7.15 7.43 10.01
CA ALA A 67 -5.91 7.70 9.29
C ALA A 67 -6.04 8.91 8.37
N GLY A 68 -7.22 9.09 7.74
CA GLY A 68 -7.55 10.21 6.87
C GLY A 68 -7.48 11.60 7.50
N LYS A 69 -7.43 11.72 8.84
CA LYS A 69 -7.33 13.01 9.54
C LYS A 69 -5.99 13.74 9.32
N LYS A 70 -4.93 13.03 8.90
CA LYS A 70 -3.62 13.62 8.58
C LYS A 70 -3.07 12.97 7.32
N LYS A 71 -2.58 13.77 6.35
CA LYS A 71 -2.09 13.25 5.05
C LYS A 71 -0.98 12.21 5.22
N SER A 72 0.04 12.51 6.02
CA SER A 72 1.14 11.58 6.33
C SER A 72 0.65 10.29 6.98
N ARG A 73 -0.28 10.36 7.94
CA ARG A 73 -0.86 9.18 8.58
C ARG A 73 -1.65 8.32 7.60
N LYS A 74 -2.44 8.93 6.72
CA LYS A 74 -3.19 8.23 5.69
C LYS A 74 -2.24 7.49 4.74
N LEU A 75 -1.16 8.14 4.33
CA LEU A 75 -0.12 7.54 3.51
C LEU A 75 0.50 6.32 4.20
N TRP A 76 0.99 6.47 5.43
CA TRP A 76 1.54 5.37 6.23
C TRP A 76 0.56 4.20 6.41
N TYR A 77 -0.71 4.51 6.64
CA TYR A 77 -1.76 3.52 6.78
C TYR A 77 -1.95 2.72 5.50
N ILE A 78 -2.06 3.40 4.36
CA ILE A 78 -2.22 2.76 3.04
C ILE A 78 -0.99 1.93 2.71
N SER A 79 0.22 2.46 2.85
CA SER A 79 1.47 1.75 2.57
C SER A 79 1.56 0.41 3.29
N ARG A 80 1.23 0.38 4.60
CA ARG A 80 1.23 -0.86 5.40
C ARG A 80 0.17 -1.87 4.96
N LEU A 81 -0.96 -1.42 4.42
CA LEU A 81 -1.97 -2.33 3.85
C LEU A 81 -1.52 -2.91 2.52
N LEU A 82 -0.72 -2.16 1.75
CA LEU A 82 -0.20 -2.62 0.46
C LEU A 82 0.85 -3.72 0.60
N CYS A 83 1.63 -3.75 1.69
CA CYS A 83 2.65 -4.79 1.91
C CYS A 83 2.09 -6.22 1.97
N LYS A 84 0.85 -6.38 2.46
CA LYS A 84 0.28 -7.69 2.82
C LYS A 84 0.06 -8.61 1.62
N GLY A 85 -0.49 -8.06 0.53
CA GLY A 85 -0.82 -8.81 -0.68
C GLY A 85 0.41 -9.41 -1.38
N PRO A 86 1.42 -8.58 -1.74
CA PRO A 86 2.63 -9.04 -2.39
C PRO A 86 3.41 -10.09 -1.60
N VAL A 87 3.49 -9.96 -0.28
CA VAL A 87 4.24 -10.93 0.53
C VAL A 87 3.55 -12.29 0.52
N LEU A 88 2.22 -12.33 0.66
CA LEU A 88 1.48 -13.59 0.57
C LEU A 88 1.52 -14.19 -0.84
N HIS A 89 1.51 -13.36 -1.87
CA HIS A 89 1.56 -13.80 -3.26
C HIS A 89 2.93 -14.35 -3.69
N ASN A 90 4.01 -13.62 -3.40
CA ASN A 90 5.34 -13.92 -3.92
C ASN A 90 6.07 -15.00 -3.12
N PHE A 91 5.58 -15.32 -1.92
CA PHE A 91 6.21 -16.30 -1.04
C PHE A 91 5.24 -17.41 -0.59
N PRO A 92 4.64 -18.16 -1.54
CA PRO A 92 3.77 -19.27 -1.19
C PRO A 92 4.56 -20.36 -0.45
N GLY A 93 3.97 -20.93 0.60
CA GLY A 93 4.58 -22.02 1.37
C GLY A 93 5.64 -21.61 2.41
N LEU A 94 5.94 -20.32 2.56
CA LEU A 94 6.77 -19.86 3.70
C LEU A 94 6.04 -20.06 5.02
N GLN A 95 6.80 -20.46 6.04
CA GLN A 95 6.30 -20.49 7.42
C GLN A 95 5.94 -19.09 7.90
N THR A 96 4.96 -18.99 8.81
CA THR A 96 4.45 -17.72 9.33
C THR A 96 5.54 -16.77 9.82
N GLY A 97 6.55 -17.26 10.54
CA GLY A 97 7.66 -16.42 11.01
C GLY A 97 8.47 -15.79 9.87
N ALA A 98 8.72 -16.53 8.79
CA ALA A 98 9.41 -16.02 7.62
C ALA A 98 8.55 -15.00 6.85
N LEU A 99 7.23 -15.22 6.75
CA LEU A 99 6.30 -14.24 6.17
C LEU A 99 6.28 -12.93 6.96
N LEU A 100 6.23 -13.00 8.30
CA LEU A 100 6.29 -11.83 9.17
C LEU A 100 7.61 -11.06 8.99
N LYS A 101 8.74 -11.76 8.85
CA LYS A 101 10.03 -11.12 8.54
C LYS A 101 9.98 -10.36 7.22
N ARG A 102 9.44 -10.97 6.15
CA ARG A 102 9.28 -10.29 4.85
C ARG A 102 8.34 -9.08 4.92
N MET A 103 7.28 -9.17 5.71
CA MET A 103 6.38 -8.03 5.98
C MET A 103 7.10 -6.86 6.66
N ILE A 104 7.98 -7.13 7.62
CA ILE A 104 8.77 -6.11 8.32
C ILE A 104 9.78 -5.48 7.34
N GLU A 105 10.56 -6.30 6.63
CA GLU A 105 11.54 -5.83 5.63
C GLU A 105 10.89 -4.91 4.58
N LEU A 106 9.76 -5.32 4.02
CA LEU A 106 9.04 -4.52 3.02
C LEU A 106 8.48 -3.23 3.62
N SER A 107 7.96 -3.28 4.86
CA SER A 107 7.44 -2.08 5.52
C SER A 107 8.55 -1.08 5.84
N MET A 108 9.74 -1.53 6.24
CA MET A 108 10.90 -0.67 6.47
C MET A 108 11.41 -0.03 5.18
N ALA A 109 11.50 -0.80 4.08
CA ALA A 109 11.91 -0.28 2.78
C ALA A 109 10.92 0.79 2.26
N MET A 110 9.61 0.56 2.43
CA MET A 110 8.61 1.59 2.13
C MET A 110 8.73 2.79 3.07
N GLU A 111 9.13 2.58 4.33
CA GLU A 111 9.35 3.66 5.28
C GLU A 111 10.51 4.58 4.90
N GLU A 112 11.58 4.04 4.35
CA GLU A 112 12.72 4.84 3.86
C GLU A 112 12.36 5.68 2.63
N HIS A 113 11.56 5.14 1.71
CA HIS A 113 11.18 5.83 0.48
C HIS A 113 10.08 6.90 0.64
N LEU A 114 9.46 6.98 1.82
CA LEU A 114 8.38 7.93 2.12
C LEU A 114 8.82 9.09 3.03
N LYS A 115 10.10 9.15 3.41
CA LYS A 115 10.73 10.28 4.10
C LYS A 115 11.13 11.38 3.11
#